data_AF-A0A0G0SDU1-F1
#
_entry.id   AF-A0A0G0SDU1-F1
#
_cell.length_a   1.000
_cell.length_b   1.000
_cell.length_c   1.000
_cell.angle_alpha   90.00
_cell.angle_beta   90.00
_cell.angle_gamma   90.00
#
_symmetry.space_group_name_H-M   'P 1'
#
loop_
_entity.id
_entity.type
_entity.pdbx_description
1 polymer ?
#
loop_
_entity_poly.entity_id
_entity_poly.type
_entity_poly.pdbx_seq_one_letter_code
_entity_poly.pdbx_strand_id
1 'polypeptide(L)'
;MKIKMSKLKTGMEATWRRDLQVKCHTGFASLPIVIGLMAMILVVGTGVALSGFLESSMTLSSARSSNALYYAEAGAQDALMRIARNKNYTCDSPSSGCYTISYKTSGCSANEGCARITVSSDNSPKVIVSEGRVNNNIRKIQVDVYFDSLLDGEISTTTWREITN
;
A
#
# COMPACT_ATOMS: atom_id res chain seq x y z
N MET A 1 -11.99 -0.28 -104.94
CA MET A 1 -11.57 -1.44 -104.12
C MET A 1 -11.08 -0.89 -102.78
N LYS A 2 -11.79 -1.22 -101.69
CA LYS A 2 -11.71 -0.62 -100.33
C LYS A 2 -10.50 -1.13 -99.54
N ILE A 3 -9.74 -0.25 -98.90
CA ILE A 3 -8.73 -0.63 -97.88
C ILE A 3 -8.94 0.19 -96.58
N LYS A 4 -9.56 -0.50 -95.61
CA LYS A 4 -9.17 -0.59 -94.19
C LYS A 4 -9.05 0.70 -93.36
N MET A 5 -10.20 1.31 -93.05
CA MET A 5 -10.38 2.27 -91.95
C MET A 5 -11.12 1.63 -90.74
N SER A 6 -10.72 0.41 -90.33
CA SER A 6 -11.44 -0.36 -89.28
C SER A 6 -10.61 -0.68 -88.04
N LYS A 7 -9.43 -0.07 -87.85
CA LYS A 7 -8.51 -0.41 -86.74
C LYS A 7 -8.41 0.62 -85.60
N LEU A 8 -9.19 1.70 -85.62
CA LEU A 8 -9.12 2.74 -84.58
C LEU A 8 -10.31 2.77 -83.62
N LYS A 9 -11.39 2.00 -83.87
CA LYS A 9 -12.60 2.04 -83.04
C LYS A 9 -12.69 0.94 -81.97
N THR A 10 -11.68 0.08 -81.88
CA THR A 10 -11.63 -1.09 -80.97
C THR A 10 -10.56 -0.97 -79.87
N GLY A 11 -9.90 0.18 -79.74
CA GLY A 11 -8.91 0.44 -78.67
C GLY A 11 -9.45 1.26 -77.49
N MET A 12 -10.59 1.95 -77.66
CA MET A 12 -11.04 2.99 -76.73
C MET A 12 -12.22 2.59 -75.82
N GLU A 13 -12.73 1.36 -75.96
CA GLU A 13 -13.77 0.80 -75.08
C GLU A 13 -13.23 -0.17 -74.04
N ALA A 14 -11.94 -0.51 -74.09
CA ALA A 14 -11.28 -1.43 -73.16
C ALA A 14 -10.63 -0.74 -71.94
N THR A 15 -10.70 0.60 -71.86
CA THR A 15 -10.12 1.38 -70.77
C THR A 15 -11.13 1.72 -69.66
N TRP A 16 -12.42 1.87 -69.98
CA TRP A 16 -13.44 2.24 -68.98
C TRP A 16 -13.90 1.10 -68.05
N ARG A 17 -13.53 -0.16 -68.33
CA ARG A 17 -13.77 -1.29 -67.41
C ARG A 17 -12.61 -1.56 -66.45
N ARG A 18 -11.53 -0.77 -66.46
CA ARG A 18 -10.38 -0.98 -65.56
C ARG A 18 -10.45 -0.18 -64.27
N ASP A 19 -11.26 0.88 -64.21
CA ASP A 19 -11.38 1.71 -63.00
C ASP A 19 -12.54 1.29 -62.07
N LEU A 20 -13.38 0.34 -62.50
CA LEU A 20 -14.41 -0.29 -61.66
C LEU A 20 -14.08 -1.75 -61.28
N GLN A 21 -12.79 -2.08 -61.20
CA GLN A 21 -12.31 -3.21 -60.41
C GLN A 21 -11.31 -2.73 -59.35
N VAL A 22 -11.74 -1.82 -58.48
CA VAL A 22 -11.39 -1.95 -57.06
C VAL A 22 -12.16 -3.14 -56.52
N LYS A 23 -11.71 -4.32 -56.96
CA LYS A 23 -12.24 -5.62 -56.57
C LYS A 23 -11.93 -5.77 -55.08
N CYS A 24 -12.99 -5.78 -54.27
CA CYS A 24 -13.04 -6.26 -52.88
C CYS A 24 -11.78 -7.01 -52.42
N HIS A 25 -10.80 -6.28 -51.88
CA HIS A 25 -9.73 -6.82 -51.05
C HIS A 25 -9.42 -5.91 -49.86
N THR A 26 -10.37 -5.02 -49.51
CA THR A 26 -10.26 -4.10 -48.37
C THR A 26 -10.73 -4.72 -47.05
N GLY A 27 -11.36 -5.91 -47.07
CA GLY A 27 -11.77 -6.63 -45.86
C GLY A 27 -10.62 -7.34 -45.13
N PHE A 28 -9.53 -7.69 -45.83
CA PHE A 28 -8.37 -8.35 -45.21
C PHE A 28 -7.37 -7.34 -44.61
N ALA A 29 -7.32 -6.11 -45.15
CA ALA A 29 -6.42 -5.05 -44.70
C ALA A 29 -6.90 -4.38 -43.38
N SER A 30 -8.20 -4.40 -43.09
CA SER A 30 -8.76 -3.86 -41.84
C SER A 30 -8.56 -4.79 -40.63
N LEU A 31 -8.38 -6.08 -40.87
CA LEU A 31 -8.25 -7.11 -39.83
C LEU A 31 -7.05 -6.88 -38.88
N PRO A 32 -5.81 -6.64 -39.35
CA PRO A 32 -4.70 -6.33 -38.45
C PRO A 32 -4.89 -5.00 -37.71
N ILE A 33 -5.59 -4.03 -38.30
CA ILE A 33 -5.85 -2.72 -37.68
C ILE A 33 -6.82 -2.88 -36.51
N VAL A 34 -7.90 -3.64 -36.68
CA VAL A 34 -8.87 -3.91 -35.60
C VAL A 34 -8.23 -4.72 -34.48
N ILE A 35 -7.42 -5.73 -34.80
CA ILE A 35 -6.67 -6.49 -33.79
C ILE A 35 -5.69 -5.59 -33.03
N GLY A 36 -4.97 -4.71 -33.72
CA GLY A 36 -4.06 -3.75 -33.10
C GLY A 36 -4.78 -2.78 -32.15
N LEU A 37 -5.94 -2.26 -32.56
CA LEU A 37 -6.78 -1.40 -31.72
C LEU A 37 -7.32 -2.14 -30.49
N MET A 38 -7.79 -3.38 -30.66
CA MET A 38 -8.27 -4.22 -29.55
C MET A 38 -7.15 -4.54 -28.56
N ALA A 39 -5.95 -4.84 -29.04
CA ALA A 39 -4.78 -5.05 -28.20
C ALA A 39 -4.41 -3.79 -27.42
N MET A 40 -4.47 -2.62 -28.06
CA MET A 40 -4.17 -1.34 -27.41
C MET A 40 -5.19 -1.02 -26.30
N ILE A 41 -6.48 -1.22 -26.56
CA ILE A 41 -7.54 -1.03 -25.57
C ILE A 41 -7.35 -2.01 -24.40
N LEU A 42 -6.98 -3.26 -24.67
CA LEU A 42 -6.73 -4.25 -23.63
C LEU A 42 -5.56 -3.85 -22.73
N VAL A 43 -4.45 -3.38 -23.30
CA VAL A 43 -3.28 -2.92 -22.53
C VAL A 43 -3.63 -1.73 -21.65
N VAL A 44 -4.38 -0.75 -22.17
CA VAL A 44 -4.81 0.41 -21.38
C VAL A 44 -5.78 -0.02 -20.27
N GLY A 45 -6.74 -0.90 -20.58
CA GLY A 45 -7.71 -1.40 -19.62
C GLY A 45 -7.07 -2.17 -18.47
N THR A 46 -6.12 -3.06 -18.75
CA THR A 46 -5.40 -3.79 -17.70
C THR A 46 -4.47 -2.88 -16.91
N GLY A 47 -3.85 -1.90 -17.56
CA GLY A 47 -3.02 -0.89 -16.87
C GLY A 47 -3.80 -0.14 -15.79
N VAL A 48 -4.97 0.40 -16.13
CA VAL A 48 -5.82 1.13 -15.16
C VAL A 48 -6.32 0.20 -14.04
N ALA A 49 -6.75 -1.01 -14.38
CA ALA A 49 -7.24 -1.97 -13.39
C ALA A 49 -6.14 -2.38 -12.39
N LEU A 50 -4.92 -2.62 -12.88
CA LEU A 50 -3.77 -2.96 -12.04
C LEU A 50 -3.37 -1.80 -11.13
N SER A 51 -3.33 -0.57 -11.65
CA SER A 51 -3.05 0.63 -10.84
C SER A 51 -4.07 0.78 -9.72
N GLY A 52 -5.37 0.67 -10.00
CA GLY A 52 -6.42 0.77 -8.98
C GLY A 52 -6.31 -0.32 -7.90
N PHE A 53 -5.92 -1.54 -8.27
CA PHE A 53 -5.69 -2.62 -7.31
C PHE A 53 -4.48 -2.36 -6.41
N LEU A 54 -3.38 -1.84 -6.97
CA LEU A 54 -2.18 -1.50 -6.23
C LEU A 54 -2.45 -0.34 -5.26
N GLU A 55 -3.12 0.72 -5.72
CA GLU A 55 -3.50 1.86 -4.89
C GLU A 55 -4.37 1.41 -3.71
N SER A 56 -5.41 0.61 -3.97
CA SER A 56 -6.29 0.08 -2.92
C SER A 56 -5.53 -0.72 -1.86
N SER A 57 -4.57 -1.55 -2.31
CA SER A 57 -3.72 -2.34 -1.42
C SER A 57 -2.79 -1.46 -0.58
N MET A 58 -2.20 -0.42 -1.19
CA MET A 58 -1.34 0.54 -0.50
C MET A 58 -2.12 1.36 0.52
N THR A 59 -3.30 1.85 0.18
CA THR A 59 -4.17 2.60 1.10
C THR A 59 -4.55 1.75 2.31
N LEU A 60 -4.93 0.48 2.10
CA LEU A 60 -5.26 -0.41 3.20
C LEU A 60 -4.06 -0.70 4.10
N SER A 61 -2.88 -0.87 3.52
CA SER A 61 -1.63 -1.04 4.27
C SER A 61 -1.30 0.20 5.09
N SER A 62 -1.41 1.39 4.49
CA SER A 62 -1.19 2.67 5.16
C SER A 62 -2.16 2.88 6.33
N ALA A 63 -3.45 2.58 6.13
CA ALA A 63 -4.45 2.67 7.19
C ALA A 63 -4.13 1.72 8.36
N ARG A 64 -3.71 0.48 8.07
CA ARG A 64 -3.27 -0.48 9.10
C ARG A 64 -2.01 0.00 9.84
N SER A 65 -1.07 0.60 9.13
CA SER A 65 0.14 1.19 9.71
C SER A 65 -0.19 2.35 10.64
N SER A 66 -1.10 3.25 10.23
CA SER A 66 -1.60 4.35 11.06
C SER A 66 -2.30 3.84 12.33
N ASN A 67 -3.12 2.80 12.21
CA ASN A 67 -3.78 2.19 13.36
C ASN A 67 -2.76 1.53 14.32
N ALA A 68 -1.73 0.88 13.77
CA ALA A 68 -0.65 0.31 14.58
C ALA A 68 0.10 1.40 15.36
N LEU A 69 0.35 2.56 14.73
CA LEU A 69 0.96 3.70 15.43
C LEU A 69 0.06 4.19 16.57
N TYR A 70 -1.23 4.39 16.30
CA TYR A 70 -2.20 4.82 17.32
C TYR A 70 -2.27 3.86 18.51
N TYR A 71 -2.23 2.54 18.27
CA TYR A 71 -2.19 1.55 19.35
C TYR A 71 -0.88 1.61 20.14
N ALA A 72 0.26 1.83 19.47
CA ALA A 72 1.54 2.02 20.15
C ALA A 72 1.52 3.25 21.07
N GLU A 73 1.00 4.38 20.58
CA GLU A 73 0.88 5.63 21.35
C GLU A 73 0.00 5.44 22.59
N ALA A 74 -1.19 4.86 22.40
CA ALA A 74 -2.12 4.61 23.50
C ALA A 74 -1.51 3.66 24.56
N GLY A 75 -0.77 2.62 24.13
CA GLY A 75 -0.05 1.74 25.05
C GLY A 75 1.09 2.44 25.80
N ALA A 76 1.83 3.34 25.14
CA ALA A 76 2.88 4.12 25.78
C ALA A 76 2.32 5.11 26.81
N GLN A 77 1.18 5.75 26.50
CA GLN A 77 0.47 6.63 27.43
C GLN A 77 -0.05 5.88 28.67
N ASP A 78 -0.65 4.70 28.49
CA ASP A 78 -1.09 3.87 29.62
C ASP A 78 0.09 3.45 30.52
N ALA A 79 1.22 3.08 29.91
CA ALA A 79 2.43 2.72 30.64
C ALA A 79 3.00 3.89 31.43
N LEU A 80 3.02 5.08 30.84
CA LEU A 80 3.46 6.30 31.50
C LEU A 80 2.56 6.63 32.71
N MET A 81 1.24 6.45 32.56
CA MET A 81 0.29 6.63 33.67
C MET A 81 0.51 5.61 34.80
N ARG A 82 0.88 4.36 34.48
CA ARG A 82 1.25 3.36 35.48
C ARG A 82 2.54 3.72 36.22
N ILE A 83 3.54 4.22 35.50
CA ILE A 83 4.81 4.67 36.07
C ILE A 83 4.60 5.90 36.96
N ALA A 84 3.75 6.84 36.55
CA ALA A 84 3.38 8.00 37.37
C ALA A 84 2.71 7.60 38.70
N ARG A 85 1.98 6.47 38.72
CA ARG A 85 1.37 5.91 39.94
C ARG A 85 2.34 5.08 40.77
N ASN A 86 3.25 4.37 40.12
CA ASN A 86 4.26 3.55 40.75
C ASN A 86 5.57 3.66 39.97
N LYS A 87 6.51 4.48 40.48
CA LYS A 87 7.82 4.71 39.85
C LYS A 87 8.62 3.42 39.64
N ASN A 88 8.40 2.43 40.50
CA ASN A 88 9.07 1.13 40.47
C ASN A 88 8.32 0.12 39.58
N TYR A 89 7.35 0.56 38.78
CA TYR A 89 6.70 -0.33 37.81
C TYR A 89 7.72 -0.81 36.78
N THR A 90 7.83 -2.12 36.62
CA THR A 90 8.76 -2.80 35.71
C THR A 90 8.07 -4.06 35.17
N CYS A 91 8.54 -4.60 34.03
CA CYS A 91 8.07 -5.91 33.60
C CYS A 91 8.70 -7.02 34.45
N ASP A 92 7.89 -7.97 34.90
CA ASP A 92 8.40 -9.24 35.44
C ASP A 92 9.05 -10.11 34.34
N SER A 93 8.64 -9.90 33.08
CA SER A 93 9.16 -10.63 31.92
C SER A 93 9.30 -9.70 30.70
N PRO A 94 10.44 -9.00 30.56
CA PRO A 94 10.65 -8.03 29.48
C PRO A 94 10.64 -8.65 28.07
N SER A 95 10.93 -9.94 27.92
CA SER A 95 10.88 -10.65 26.63
C SER A 95 9.45 -10.98 26.18
N SER A 96 8.51 -11.18 27.12
CA SER A 96 7.10 -11.44 26.83
C SER A 96 6.24 -10.17 26.80
N GLY A 97 6.75 -9.03 27.26
CA GLY A 97 5.94 -7.84 27.51
C GLY A 97 5.39 -7.84 28.94
N CYS A 98 5.24 -6.65 29.51
CA CYS A 98 4.62 -6.45 30.82
C CYS A 98 3.13 -6.82 30.76
N TYR A 99 2.44 -6.29 29.75
CA TYR A 99 1.01 -6.50 29.52
C TYR A 99 0.66 -6.15 28.07
N THR A 100 -0.56 -6.50 27.68
CA THR A 100 -1.11 -6.20 26.35
C THR A 100 -2.46 -5.52 26.48
N ILE A 101 -2.78 -4.67 25.51
CA ILE A 101 -4.09 -4.02 25.35
C ILE A 101 -4.66 -4.53 24.03
N SER A 102 -5.78 -5.24 24.09
CA SER A 102 -6.47 -5.77 22.91
C SER A 102 -7.51 -4.77 22.41
N TYR A 103 -7.35 -4.28 21.18
CA TYR A 103 -8.31 -3.41 20.50
C TYR A 103 -9.28 -4.18 19.60
N LYS A 104 -9.00 -5.47 19.36
CA LYS A 104 -9.82 -6.43 18.61
C LYS A 104 -10.03 -7.69 19.43
N THR A 105 -11.05 -8.47 19.08
CA THR A 105 -11.53 -9.64 19.83
C THR A 105 -10.43 -10.68 20.11
N SER A 106 -9.56 -10.95 19.14
CA SER A 106 -8.44 -11.88 19.26
C SER A 106 -7.10 -11.19 19.58
N GLY A 107 -7.10 -9.86 19.70
CA GLY A 107 -6.02 -9.02 20.22
C GLY A 107 -4.62 -9.35 19.68
N CYS A 108 -3.67 -9.52 20.62
CA CYS A 108 -2.29 -9.91 20.29
C CYS A 108 -2.16 -11.38 19.91
N SER A 109 -3.12 -12.25 20.27
CA SER A 109 -3.03 -13.69 20.02
C SER A 109 -3.14 -14.04 18.54
N ALA A 110 -3.97 -13.31 17.79
CA ALA A 110 -4.10 -13.47 16.33
C ALA A 110 -3.51 -12.28 15.54
N ASN A 111 -2.77 -11.38 16.20
CA ASN A 111 -2.20 -10.17 15.60
C ASN A 111 -3.23 -9.20 14.99
N GLU A 112 -4.52 -9.31 15.26
CA GLU A 112 -5.55 -8.51 14.58
C GLU A 112 -5.54 -7.03 14.98
N GLY A 113 -5.16 -6.73 16.22
CA GLY A 113 -5.20 -5.37 16.75
C GLY A 113 -4.88 -5.31 18.23
N CYS A 114 -3.64 -4.97 18.58
CA CYS A 114 -3.25 -4.81 19.97
C CYS A 114 -2.06 -3.88 20.18
N ALA A 115 -1.82 -3.48 21.43
CA ALA A 115 -0.57 -2.91 21.88
C ALA A 115 0.11 -3.85 22.88
N ARG A 116 1.42 -4.05 22.75
CA ARG A 116 2.26 -4.82 23.66
C ARG A 116 3.28 -3.89 24.30
N ILE A 117 3.21 -3.79 25.62
CA ILE A 117 3.98 -2.80 26.38
C ILE A 117 5.11 -3.51 27.10
N THR A 118 6.28 -2.90 27.07
CA THR A 118 7.47 -3.28 27.84
C THR A 118 7.98 -2.06 28.61
N VAL A 119 8.40 -2.25 29.85
CA VAL A 119 8.98 -1.23 30.72
C VAL A 119 10.26 -1.80 31.30
N SER A 120 11.37 -1.07 31.16
CA SER A 120 12.67 -1.48 31.67
C SER A 120 12.72 -1.51 33.19
N SER A 121 13.65 -2.30 33.73
CA SER A 121 13.94 -2.37 35.16
C SER A 121 14.70 -1.15 35.69
N ASP A 122 15.28 -0.35 34.79
CA ASP A 122 16.12 0.80 35.15
C ASP A 122 15.29 1.93 35.75
N ASN A 123 15.85 2.58 36.77
CA ASN A 123 15.16 3.66 37.47
C ASN A 123 15.33 5.02 36.75
N SER A 124 16.37 5.23 35.94
CA SER A 124 16.52 6.44 35.11
C SER A 124 17.60 6.27 34.04
N PRO A 125 17.32 6.50 32.74
CA PRO A 125 15.98 6.66 32.19
C PRO A 125 15.19 5.35 32.32
N LYS A 126 13.93 5.46 32.75
CA LYS A 126 13.00 4.35 32.69
C LYS A 126 12.44 4.29 31.27
N VAL A 127 12.69 3.19 30.59
CA VAL A 127 12.41 3.04 29.16
C VAL A 127 11.11 2.26 28.98
N ILE A 128 10.13 2.91 28.35
CA ILE A 128 8.89 2.28 27.92
C ILE A 128 9.03 1.99 26.42
N VAL A 129 8.77 0.76 26.01
CA VAL A 129 8.59 0.40 24.60
C VAL A 129 7.20 -0.16 24.41
N SER A 130 6.40 0.52 23.59
CA SER A 130 5.05 0.10 23.22
C SER A 130 5.03 -0.32 21.75
N GLU A 131 4.70 -1.57 21.48
CA GLU A 131 4.52 -2.14 20.14
C GLU A 131 3.04 -2.22 19.79
N GLY A 132 2.59 -1.38 18.88
CA GLY A 132 1.26 -1.46 18.30
C GLY A 132 1.26 -2.36 17.06
N ARG A 133 0.27 -3.25 16.96
CA ARG A 133 0.18 -4.26 15.92
C ARG A 133 -1.20 -4.32 15.29
N VAL A 134 -1.23 -4.34 13.96
CA VAL A 134 -2.43 -4.55 13.13
C VAL A 134 -2.09 -5.49 11.97
N ASN A 135 -2.49 -6.74 12.10
CA ASN A 135 -2.04 -7.87 11.29
C ASN A 135 -0.50 -7.93 11.27
N ASN A 136 0.09 -7.83 10.08
CA ASN A 136 1.55 -7.83 9.90
C ASN A 136 2.18 -6.43 10.01
N ASN A 137 1.38 -5.38 10.21
CA ASN A 137 1.92 -4.03 10.39
C ASN A 137 2.23 -3.81 11.87
N ILE A 138 3.49 -3.50 12.16
CA ILE A 138 4.00 -3.30 13.51
C ILE A 138 4.65 -1.92 13.56
N ARG A 139 4.26 -1.12 14.55
CA ARG A 139 4.87 0.17 14.87
C ARG A 139 5.29 0.18 16.33
N LYS A 140 6.44 0.79 16.62
CA LYS A 140 7.00 0.81 17.97
C LYS A 140 7.33 2.23 18.38
N ILE A 141 6.91 2.57 19.59
CA ILE A 141 7.25 3.84 20.22
C ILE A 141 8.06 3.55 21.47
N GLN A 142 9.17 4.26 21.59
CA GLN A 142 9.97 4.29 22.79
C GLN A 142 9.76 5.64 23.50
N VAL A 143 9.50 5.57 24.80
CA VAL A 143 9.42 6.72 25.68
C VAL A 143 10.46 6.55 26.78
N ASP A 144 11.44 7.46 26.82
CA ASP A 144 12.44 7.48 27.88
C ASP A 144 11.97 8.49 28.94
N VAL A 145 11.82 8.01 30.18
CA VAL A 145 11.30 8.78 31.32
C VAL A 145 12.44 9.06 32.29
N TYR A 146 12.70 10.34 32.53
CA TYR A 146 13.68 10.80 33.51
C TYR A 146 12.95 11.27 34.76
N PHE A 147 13.35 10.75 35.91
CA PHE A 147 12.87 11.23 37.21
C PHE A 147 13.80 12.30 37.75
N ASP A 148 13.29 13.13 38.64
CA ASP A 148 14.13 14.09 39.35
C ASP A 148 15.23 13.39 40.18
N SER A 149 16.36 14.08 40.32
CA SER A 149 17.55 13.72 41.08
C SER A 149 17.27 13.37 42.55
N LEU A 150 16.21 13.95 43.12
CA LEU A 150 15.74 13.65 44.48
C LEU A 150 14.98 12.32 44.58
N LEU A 151 14.63 11.70 43.43
CA LEU A 151 13.90 10.42 43.32
C LEU A 151 12.52 10.43 43.98
N ASP A 152 11.90 11.61 44.10
CA ASP A 152 10.60 11.84 44.73
C ASP A 152 9.42 11.24 43.95
N GLY A 153 9.71 10.68 42.76
CA GLY A 153 8.72 10.10 41.85
C GLY A 153 8.16 11.10 40.83
N GLU A 154 8.60 12.36 40.89
CA GLU A 154 8.29 13.36 39.87
C GLU A 154 9.02 13.06 38.55
N ILE A 155 8.27 13.12 37.46
CA ILE A 155 8.80 12.95 36.10
C ILE A 155 9.34 14.30 35.64
N SER A 156 10.66 14.41 35.52
CA SER A 156 11.36 15.62 35.11
C SER A 156 11.32 15.83 33.59
N THR A 157 11.47 14.75 32.81
CA THR A 157 11.47 14.83 31.35
C THR A 157 10.97 13.53 30.74
N THR A 158 10.27 13.64 29.61
CA THR A 158 9.91 12.48 28.78
C THR A 158 10.29 12.74 27.34
N THR A 159 10.95 11.78 26.70
CA THR A 159 11.33 11.87 25.28
C THR A 159 10.65 10.76 24.50
N TRP A 160 9.88 11.15 23.48
CA TRP A 160 9.11 10.24 22.63
C TRP A 160 9.83 10.06 21.30
N ARG A 161 10.00 8.81 20.89
CA ARG A 161 10.54 8.50 19.56
C ARG A 161 9.91 7.25 18.98
N GLU A 162 9.58 7.29 17.71
CA GLU A 162 9.26 6.08 16.95
C GLU A 162 10.56 5.33 16.69
N ILE A 163 10.57 4.03 16.96
CA ILE A 163 11.70 3.16 16.65
C ILE A 163 11.29 2.20 15.54
N THR A 164 12.06 2.20 14.46
CA THR A 164 12.01 1.16 13.44
C THR A 164 13.09 0.12 13.75
N ASN A 165 12.74 -1.17 13.66
CA ASN A 165 13.71 -2.25 13.68
C ASN A 165 14.52 -2.27 12.39
#